data_AF-A0A0L1IRW4-F1
#
_entry.id   AF-A0A0L1IRW4-F1
#
_cell.length_a   1.000
_cell.length_b   1.000
_cell.length_c   1.000
_cell.angle_alpha   90.00
_cell.angle_beta   90.00
_cell.angle_gamma   90.00
#
_symmetry.space_group_name_H-M   'P 1'
#
loop_
_entity.id
_entity.type
_entity.pdbx_description
1 polymer ?
#
loop_
_entity_poly.entity_id
_entity_poly.type
_entity_poly.pdbx_seq_one_letter_code
_entity_poly.pdbx_strand_id
1 'polypeptide(L)'
;MVKPLTFKGDKPKKTKKRSAPYPPSKPTPGTKPTQEETAEQESTAEDQSWVSADAPSDIAGPVIIVLPSDPPTCIASDANGKVFASEIENLIEGDPGTAEPHDVRQVWVATKVAGTEGISFKGQHG
;
A
#
# COMPACT_ATOMS: atom_id res chain seq x y z
N MET A 1 35.06 -25.81 13.14
CA MET A 1 33.92 -24.93 13.41
C MET A 1 34.08 -23.68 12.55
N VAL A 2 33.31 -23.54 11.47
CA VAL A 2 33.46 -22.41 10.53
C VAL A 2 32.70 -21.18 11.05
N LYS A 3 33.31 -20.00 10.94
CA LYS A 3 32.65 -18.73 11.29
C LYS A 3 31.58 -18.39 10.26
N PRO A 4 30.41 -17.86 10.68
CA PRO A 4 29.37 -17.43 9.76
C PRO A 4 29.86 -16.25 8.90
N LEU A 5 29.46 -16.24 7.63
CA LEU A 5 29.80 -15.21 6.66
C LEU A 5 28.99 -13.95 6.97
N THR A 6 29.66 -12.85 7.30
CA THR A 6 29.05 -11.52 7.51
C THR A 6 29.13 -10.70 6.23
N PHE A 7 28.03 -10.02 5.88
CA PHE A 7 27.97 -9.17 4.70
C PHE A 7 28.49 -7.75 5.01
N LYS A 8 28.94 -7.05 3.96
CA LYS A 8 29.37 -5.65 4.07
C LYS A 8 28.18 -4.79 4.52
N GLY A 9 28.26 -4.30 5.75
CA GLY A 9 27.18 -3.53 6.41
C GLY A 9 26.75 -4.09 7.76
N ASP A 10 27.03 -5.37 8.04
CA ASP A 10 26.70 -5.99 9.32
C ASP A 10 27.60 -5.46 10.45
N LYS A 11 27.07 -4.51 11.23
CA LYS A 11 27.68 -4.08 12.49
C LYS A 11 27.40 -5.14 13.57
N PRO A 12 28.42 -5.56 14.35
CA PRO A 12 28.22 -6.57 15.38
C PRO A 12 27.22 -6.10 16.43
N LYS A 13 26.14 -6.87 16.64
CA LYS A 13 25.17 -6.62 17.71
C LYS A 13 25.88 -6.73 19.07
N LYS A 14 26.05 -5.61 19.77
CA LYS A 14 26.47 -5.59 21.19
C LYS A 14 25.42 -6.32 22.03
N THR A 15 25.81 -7.44 22.61
CA THR A 15 24.97 -8.24 23.52
C THR A 15 24.70 -7.42 24.78
N LYS A 16 23.47 -6.93 24.95
CA LYS A 16 23.04 -6.24 26.19
C LYS A 16 22.92 -7.28 27.31
N LYS A 17 23.78 -7.17 28.34
CA LYS A 17 23.64 -7.93 29.59
C LYS A 17 22.33 -7.50 30.26
N ARG A 18 21.44 -8.46 30.51
CA ARG A 18 20.17 -8.28 31.22
C ARG A 18 20.45 -8.26 32.73
N SER A 19 20.28 -7.12 33.40
CA SER A 19 20.11 -7.09 34.86
C SER A 19 18.61 -6.97 35.19
N ALA A 20 18.15 -7.84 36.08
CA ALA A 20 16.81 -7.85 36.66
C ALA A 20 16.79 -7.03 37.98
N PRO A 21 15.71 -7.00 38.79
CA PRO A 21 14.52 -6.18 38.60
C PRO A 21 14.16 -5.29 39.84
N TYR A 22 13.36 -4.24 39.61
CA TYR A 22 12.60 -3.36 40.55
C TYR A 22 13.25 -2.05 41.12
N PRO A 23 12.41 -0.98 41.34
CA PRO A 23 12.78 0.46 41.32
C PRO A 23 12.71 1.13 42.73
N PRO A 24 13.07 2.44 42.93
CA PRO A 24 12.10 3.55 42.76
C PRO A 24 12.66 4.97 42.42
N SER A 25 11.79 5.79 41.81
CA SER A 25 11.55 7.27 41.95
C SER A 25 12.69 8.30 42.03
N LYS A 26 12.84 9.16 41.00
CA LYS A 26 12.50 10.61 40.95
C LYS A 26 13.15 11.31 39.72
N PRO A 27 12.62 12.45 39.25
CA PRO A 27 12.81 12.93 37.88
C PRO A 27 13.88 14.01 37.75
N THR A 28 14.66 13.99 36.66
CA THR A 28 15.44 15.15 36.17
C THR A 28 15.68 15.04 34.66
N PRO A 29 15.93 16.16 33.96
CA PRO A 29 15.32 16.47 32.68
C PRO A 29 16.23 16.22 31.48
N GLY A 30 15.62 16.14 30.31
CA GLY A 30 16.29 16.30 29.03
C GLY A 30 16.64 14.99 28.37
N THR A 31 15.85 14.63 27.36
CA THR A 31 16.34 14.14 26.05
C THR A 31 15.15 14.24 25.10
N LYS A 32 15.20 15.18 24.17
CA LYS A 32 14.28 15.26 23.04
C LYS A 32 14.40 13.93 22.27
N PRO A 33 13.32 13.16 22.02
CA PRO A 33 13.40 12.12 21.03
C PRO A 33 13.38 12.78 19.66
N THR A 34 14.42 12.47 18.91
CA THR A 34 14.61 12.70 17.48
C THR A 34 13.31 12.50 16.71
N GLN A 35 12.80 13.59 16.13
CA GLN A 35 11.82 13.59 15.04
C GLN A 35 12.53 13.08 13.78
N GLU A 36 12.56 11.77 13.58
CA GLU A 36 13.00 11.18 12.30
C GLU A 36 11.94 10.25 11.68
N GLU A 37 10.79 10.00 12.35
CA GLU A 37 9.69 9.19 11.78
C GLU A 37 8.62 10.01 11.05
N THR A 38 8.64 11.35 11.11
CA THR A 38 7.58 12.18 10.49
C THR A 38 7.87 12.55 9.03
N ALA A 39 9.14 12.51 8.60
CA ALA A 39 9.54 13.01 7.28
C ALA A 39 9.27 12.04 6.12
N GLU A 40 9.13 10.73 6.37
CA GLU A 40 8.78 9.75 5.33
C GLU A 40 7.26 9.63 5.10
N GLN A 41 6.42 10.11 6.02
CA GLN A 41 4.96 10.06 5.82
C GLN A 41 4.44 11.21 4.95
N GLU A 42 4.99 12.41 5.08
CA GLU A 42 4.52 13.57 4.30
C GLU A 42 4.89 13.47 2.81
N SER A 43 6.04 12.90 2.47
CA SER A 43 6.43 12.69 1.07
C SER A 43 5.65 11.58 0.36
N THR A 44 4.91 10.74 1.09
CA THR A 44 4.12 9.63 0.49
C THR A 44 2.67 10.01 0.22
N ALA A 45 2.15 11.03 0.89
CA ALA A 45 0.73 11.41 0.80
C ALA A 45 0.40 12.15 -0.51
N GLU A 46 1.33 12.98 -1.01
CA GLU A 46 1.17 13.70 -2.28
C GLU A 46 1.36 12.79 -3.51
N ASP A 47 1.96 11.61 -3.32
CA ASP A 47 2.32 10.67 -4.40
C ASP A 47 1.25 9.58 -4.67
N GLN A 48 0.10 9.58 -3.97
CA GLN A 48 -0.97 8.58 -4.16
C GLN A 48 -2.03 9.04 -5.19
N SER A 49 -1.59 9.48 -6.37
CA SER A 49 -2.48 9.90 -7.46
C SER A 49 -2.89 8.70 -8.33
N TRP A 50 -4.18 8.59 -8.67
CA TRP A 50 -4.69 7.58 -9.60
C TRP A 50 -4.67 8.12 -11.03
N VAL A 51 -4.19 7.30 -11.97
CA VAL A 51 -4.07 7.68 -13.38
C VAL A 51 -4.64 6.61 -14.29
N SER A 52 -5.15 7.04 -15.45
CA SER A 52 -5.56 6.11 -16.51
C SER A 52 -4.34 5.47 -17.16
N ALA A 53 -4.44 4.18 -17.48
CA ALA A 53 -3.37 3.45 -18.16
C ALA A 53 -3.42 3.71 -19.68
N ASP A 54 -2.28 4.07 -20.27
CA ASP A 54 -2.16 4.34 -21.72
C ASP A 54 -1.78 3.07 -22.50
N ALA A 55 -1.00 2.18 -21.88
CA ALA A 55 -0.57 0.92 -22.47
C ALA A 55 -0.84 -0.29 -21.54
N PRO A 56 -1.00 -1.51 -22.10
CA PRO A 56 -1.16 -2.72 -21.29
C PRO A 56 0.03 -2.99 -20.35
N SER A 57 1.21 -2.43 -20.66
CA SER A 57 2.39 -2.51 -19.80
C SER A 57 2.19 -1.86 -18.45
N ASP A 58 1.32 -0.85 -18.38
CA ASP A 58 1.15 0.07 -17.26
C ASP A 58 0.16 -0.50 -16.22
N ILE A 59 -0.59 -1.54 -16.62
CA ILE A 59 -1.54 -2.24 -15.76
C ILE A 59 -0.78 -3.18 -14.82
N ALA A 60 -0.40 -2.68 -13.65
CA ALA A 60 0.26 -3.43 -12.60
C ALA A 60 -0.04 -2.86 -11.21
N GLY A 61 -0.17 -3.72 -10.20
CA GLY A 61 -0.45 -3.29 -8.83
C GLY A 61 -1.93 -2.92 -8.63
N PRO A 62 -2.26 -2.03 -7.66
CA PRO A 62 -3.63 -1.58 -7.42
C PRO A 62 -4.20 -0.85 -8.64
N VAL A 63 -5.38 -1.27 -9.08
CA VAL A 63 -6.12 -0.66 -10.20
C VAL A 63 -7.62 -0.62 -9.89
N ILE A 64 -8.32 0.30 -10.53
CA ILE A 64 -9.78 0.30 -10.62
C ILE A 64 -10.20 0.02 -12.06
N ILE A 65 -11.36 -0.61 -12.26
CA ILE A 65 -11.90 -0.89 -13.60
C ILE A 65 -13.20 -0.11 -13.75
N VAL A 66 -13.12 1.00 -14.48
CA VAL A 66 -14.26 1.89 -14.71
C VAL A 66 -15.07 1.40 -15.92
N LEU A 67 -16.39 1.35 -15.76
CA LEU A 67 -17.36 0.94 -16.78
C LEU A 67 -17.92 2.16 -17.51
N PRO A 68 -18.21 2.05 -18.82
CA PRO A 68 -18.84 3.12 -19.59
C PRO A 68 -20.35 3.17 -19.31
N SER A 69 -20.75 3.58 -18.10
CA SER A 69 -22.13 3.72 -17.66
C SER A 69 -22.52 5.17 -17.34
N ASP A 70 -23.82 5.42 -17.20
CA ASP A 70 -24.38 6.71 -16.77
C ASP A 70 -25.35 6.48 -15.59
N PRO A 71 -24.99 6.87 -14.35
CA PRO A 71 -23.74 7.51 -13.94
C PRO A 71 -22.52 6.56 -14.04
N PRO A 72 -21.27 7.07 -14.03
CA PRO A 72 -20.07 6.23 -14.08
C PRO A 72 -19.98 5.25 -12.92
N THR A 73 -19.69 3.99 -13.22
CA THR A 73 -19.55 2.91 -12.24
C THR A 73 -18.21 2.20 -12.41
N CYS A 74 -17.74 1.49 -11.39
CA CYS A 74 -16.58 0.61 -11.44
C CYS A 74 -16.96 -0.81 -11.01
N ILE A 75 -16.10 -1.77 -11.37
CA ILE A 75 -16.24 -3.15 -10.93
C ILE A 75 -15.79 -3.27 -9.47
N ALA A 76 -16.67 -3.77 -8.61
CA ALA A 76 -16.38 -4.06 -7.20
C ALA A 76 -16.71 -5.51 -6.84
N SER A 77 -16.13 -6.00 -5.73
CA SER A 77 -16.36 -7.34 -5.20
C SER A 77 -16.71 -7.33 -3.72
N ASP A 78 -17.66 -8.16 -3.29
CA ASP A 78 -17.99 -8.35 -1.87
C ASP A 78 -17.20 -9.49 -1.21
N ALA A 79 -17.42 -9.70 0.09
CA ALA A 79 -16.77 -10.77 0.86
C ALA A 79 -17.17 -12.19 0.42
N ASN A 80 -18.25 -12.35 -0.33
CA ASN A 80 -18.70 -13.62 -0.87
C ASN A 80 -18.18 -13.86 -2.30
N GLY A 81 -17.38 -12.94 -2.84
CA GLY A 81 -16.88 -13.00 -4.21
C GLY A 81 -17.91 -12.60 -5.26
N LYS A 82 -19.04 -12.00 -4.87
CA LYS A 82 -20.01 -11.46 -5.81
C LYS A 82 -19.44 -10.18 -6.42
N VAL A 83 -19.37 -10.16 -7.74
CA VAL A 83 -18.97 -8.99 -8.52
C VAL A 83 -20.20 -8.14 -8.86
N PHE A 84 -20.10 -6.83 -8.71
CA PHE A 84 -21.17 -5.88 -9.01
C PHE A 84 -20.61 -4.54 -9.50
N ALA A 85 -21.46 -3.74 -10.14
CA ALA A 85 -21.13 -2.36 -10.51
C ALA A 85 -21.41 -1.44 -9.30
N SER A 86 -20.38 -0.72 -8.85
CA SER A 86 -20.47 0.32 -7.82
C SER A 86 -20.38 1.68 -8.50
N GLU A 87 -21.26 2.61 -8.19
CA GLU A 87 -21.11 4.02 -8.60
C GLU A 87 -19.76 4.57 -8.11
N ILE A 88 -19.18 5.53 -8.83
CA ILE A 88 -17.92 6.21 -8.49
C ILE A 88 -18.25 7.64 -8.06
N GLU A 89 -17.96 7.98 -6.79
CA GLU A 89 -18.25 9.31 -6.24
C GLU A 89 -17.09 10.31 -6.45
N ASN A 90 -15.85 9.82 -6.46
CA ASN A 90 -14.67 10.67 -6.60
C ASN A 90 -14.31 10.83 -8.07
N LEU A 91 -14.95 11.80 -8.74
CA LEU A 91 -14.72 12.20 -10.12
C LEU A 91 -14.55 13.72 -10.19
N ILE A 92 -13.62 14.20 -11.01
CA ILE A 92 -13.48 15.62 -11.32
C ILE A 92 -14.40 15.93 -12.50
N GLU A 93 -15.41 16.79 -12.27
CA GLU A 93 -16.38 17.23 -13.30
C GLU A 93 -17.12 16.07 -14.01
N GLY A 94 -17.19 14.89 -13.38
CA GLY A 94 -17.80 13.69 -13.96
C GLY A 94 -16.93 12.98 -15.01
N ASP A 95 -15.65 13.34 -15.17
CA ASP A 95 -14.73 12.67 -16.09
C ASP A 95 -14.27 11.32 -15.53
N PRO A 96 -14.63 10.18 -16.18
CA PRO A 96 -14.18 8.85 -15.76
C PRO A 96 -12.67 8.67 -15.76
N GLY A 97 -11.92 9.46 -16.53
CA GLY A 97 -10.45 9.41 -16.57
C GLY A 97 -9.77 9.89 -15.29
N THR A 98 -10.51 10.60 -14.43
CA THR A 98 -10.07 11.14 -13.13
C THR A 98 -10.61 10.35 -11.94
N ALA A 99 -11.15 9.15 -12.19
CA ALA A 99 -11.77 8.33 -11.17
C ALA A 99 -10.79 7.91 -10.08
N GLU A 100 -11.18 8.12 -8.83
CA GLU A 100 -10.48 7.60 -7.65
C GLU A 100 -11.38 6.62 -6.88
N PRO A 101 -10.83 5.51 -6.35
CA PRO A 101 -11.60 4.61 -5.50
C PRO A 101 -11.99 5.30 -4.19
N HIS A 102 -13.23 5.11 -3.76
CA HIS A 102 -13.70 5.53 -2.42
C HIS A 102 -14.00 4.33 -1.50
N ASP A 103 -14.03 3.11 -2.05
CA ASP A 103 -14.21 1.87 -1.31
C ASP A 103 -13.15 0.86 -1.75
N VAL A 104 -12.52 0.20 -0.77
CA VAL A 104 -11.54 -0.87 -0.98
C VAL A 104 -12.09 -2.03 -1.83
N ARG A 105 -13.41 -2.24 -1.85
CA ARG A 105 -14.08 -3.24 -2.70
C ARG A 105 -13.93 -2.97 -4.19
N GLN A 106 -13.64 -1.73 -4.58
CA GLN A 106 -13.50 -1.28 -5.97
C GLN A 106 -12.08 -1.52 -6.50
N VAL A 107 -11.12 -1.78 -5.61
CA VAL A 107 -9.71 -1.94 -5.94
C VAL A 107 -9.38 -3.40 -6.23
N TRP A 108 -8.65 -3.59 -7.33
CA TRP A 108 -8.12 -4.87 -7.78
C TRP A 108 -6.60 -4.81 -7.81
N VAL A 109 -5.93 -5.92 -7.52
CA VAL A 109 -4.49 -6.05 -7.74
C VAL A 109 -4.25 -6.74 -9.07
N ALA A 110 -3.74 -6.00 -10.04
CA ALA A 110 -3.34 -6.49 -11.35
C ALA A 110 -1.93 -7.11 -11.32
N THR A 111 -1.82 -8.35 -11.78
CA THR A 111 -0.55 -9.08 -11.88
C THR A 111 -0.41 -9.74 -13.25
N LYS A 112 0.72 -9.54 -13.93
CA LYS A 112 1.01 -10.23 -15.20
C LYS A 112 1.25 -11.72 -14.95
N VAL A 113 0.65 -12.57 -15.79
CA VAL A 113 0.81 -14.02 -15.72
C VAL A 113 2.03 -14.43 -16.53
N ALA A 114 3.05 -14.96 -15.83
CA ALA A 114 4.33 -15.33 -16.43
C ALA A 114 4.16 -16.31 -17.60
N GLY A 115 4.86 -16.05 -18.71
CA GLY A 115 4.78 -16.85 -19.93
C GLY A 115 3.56 -16.57 -20.80
N THR A 116 2.72 -15.59 -20.43
CA THR A 116 1.57 -15.14 -21.22
C THR A 116 1.52 -13.61 -21.25
N GLU A 117 0.69 -13.05 -22.13
CA GLU A 117 0.30 -11.63 -22.11
C GLU A 117 -0.92 -11.37 -21.21
N GLY A 118 -1.38 -12.38 -20.47
CA GLY A 118 -2.54 -12.28 -19.59
C GLY A 118 -2.26 -11.50 -18.31
N ILE A 119 -3.31 -10.84 -17.80
CA ILE A 119 -3.32 -10.14 -16.52
C ILE A 119 -4.35 -10.81 -15.62
N SER A 120 -3.95 -11.11 -14.38
CA SER A 120 -4.83 -11.57 -13.31
C SER A 120 -5.21 -10.40 -12.43
N PHE A 121 -6.50 -10.29 -12.09
CA PHE A 121 -7.02 -9.31 -11.15
C PHE A 121 -7.48 -10.02 -9.88
N LYS A 122 -6.95 -9.59 -8.74
CA LYS A 122 -7.30 -10.11 -7.42
C LYS A 122 -8.05 -9.06 -6.62
N GLY A 123 -9.23 -9.41 -6.11
CA GLY A 123 -10.01 -8.51 -5.26
C GLY A 123 -9.47 -8.47 -3.83
N GLN A 124 -10.00 -7.57 -3.01
CA GLN A 124 -9.55 -7.42 -1.62
C GLN A 124 -9.65 -8.69 -0.76
N HIS A 125 -10.54 -9.63 -1.11
CA HIS A 125 -10.82 -10.81 -0.30
C HIS A 125 -10.13 -12.10 -0.77
N GLY A 126 -9.41 -12.10 -1.89
CA GLY A 126 -8.85 -13.33 -2.44
C GLY A 126 -8.96 -13.43 -3.94
#